data_AF-A0A958J2L0-F1
#
_entry.id   AF-A0A958J2L0-F1
#
_cell.length_a   1.000
_cell.length_b   1.000
_cell.length_c   1.000
_cell.angle_alpha   90.00
_cell.angle_beta   90.00
_cell.angle_gamma   90.00
#
_symmetry.space_group_name_H-M   'P 1'
#
loop_
_entity.id
_entity.type
_entity.pdbx_description
1 polymer ?
#
loop_
_entity_poly.entity_id
_entity_poly.type
_entity_poly.pdbx_seq_one_letter_code
_entity_poly.pdbx_strand_id
1 'polypeptide(L)'
;MKSGFWVYLRKFELKILKKRNWVLTIFGIYLSTLFVFSIIGDRGLYASYKIWKRHHTLVKQNQTLEAEINHLRQEVHLYRHDKRTIEKYAREAFNMQGDGEIQVVFK
;
A
#
# COMPACT_ATOMS: atom_id res chain seq x y z
N MET A 1 -40.80 -57.37 31.72
CA MET A 1 -39.42 -56.98 32.13
C MET A 1 -38.60 -56.39 30.96
N LYS A 2 -39.18 -55.56 30.07
CA LYS A 2 -38.51 -54.99 28.87
C LYS A 2 -38.38 -53.46 28.86
N SER A 3 -38.83 -52.77 29.90
CA SER A 3 -38.85 -51.29 29.95
C SER A 3 -37.51 -50.65 30.35
N GLY A 4 -36.61 -51.38 31.02
CA GLY A 4 -35.31 -50.84 31.47
C GLY A 4 -34.24 -50.76 30.38
N PHE A 5 -34.26 -51.68 29.41
CA PHE A 5 -33.23 -51.77 28.36
C PHE A 5 -33.26 -50.58 27.40
N TRP A 6 -34.47 -50.14 27.02
CA TRP A 6 -34.67 -48.96 26.15
C TRP A 6 -34.24 -47.64 26.80
N VAL A 7 -34.34 -47.54 28.13
CA VAL A 7 -33.89 -46.35 28.88
C VAL A 7 -32.36 -46.27 28.92
N TYR A 8 -31.68 -47.41 29.06
CA TYR A 8 -30.22 -47.47 29.02
C TYR A 8 -29.66 -47.13 27.64
N LEU A 9 -30.26 -47.65 26.57
CA LEU A 9 -29.85 -47.35 25.19
C LEU A 9 -29.97 -45.84 24.89
N ARG A 10 -31.10 -45.23 25.26
CA ARG A 10 -31.34 -43.80 25.02
C ARG A 10 -30.37 -42.90 25.82
N LYS A 11 -30.01 -43.27 27.05
CA LYS A 11 -28.99 -42.55 27.85
C LYS A 11 -27.58 -42.67 27.24
N PHE A 12 -27.25 -43.81 26.63
CA PHE A 12 -25.97 -44.04 25.98
C PHE A 12 -25.83 -43.21 24.69
N GLU A 13 -26.87 -43.17 23.86
CA GLU A 13 -26.90 -42.33 22.66
C GLU A 13 -26.76 -40.84 22.97
N LEU A 14 -27.46 -40.34 24.01
CA LEU A 14 -27.34 -38.95 24.44
C LEU A 14 -25.92 -38.60 24.93
N LYS A 15 -25.23 -39.51 25.62
CA LYS A 15 -23.82 -39.32 26.02
C LYS A 15 -22.89 -39.28 24.81
N ILE A 16 -23.10 -40.13 23.80
CA ILE A 16 -22.31 -40.14 22.57
C ILE A 16 -22.53 -38.85 21.78
N LEU A 17 -23.77 -38.38 21.64
CA LEU A 17 -24.10 -37.13 20.95
C LEU A 17 -23.48 -35.91 21.67
N LYS A 18 -23.53 -35.86 23.00
CA LYS A 18 -22.93 -34.77 23.80
C LYS A 18 -21.40 -34.76 23.71
N LYS A 19 -20.76 -35.94 23.68
CA LYS A 19 -19.31 -36.08 23.50
C LYS A 19 -18.87 -35.71 22.08
N ARG A 20 -19.67 -36.05 21.06
CA ARG A 20 -19.44 -35.66 19.66
C ARG A 20 -19.52 -34.15 19.47
N ASN A 21 -20.47 -33.49 20.12
CA ASN A 21 -20.59 -32.03 20.06
C ASN A 21 -19.37 -31.34 20.68
N TRP A 22 -18.83 -31.83 21.80
CA TRP A 22 -17.62 -31.25 22.40
C TRP A 22 -16.39 -31.37 21.51
N VAL A 23 -16.21 -32.51 20.84
CA VAL A 23 -15.09 -32.69 19.88
C VAL A 23 -15.23 -31.72 18.71
N LEU A 24 -16.43 -31.53 18.18
CA LEU A 24 -16.70 -30.57 17.11
C LEU A 24 -16.45 -29.13 17.56
N THR A 25 -16.82 -28.77 18.79
CA THR A 25 -16.56 -27.43 19.33
C THR A 25 -15.06 -27.19 19.48
N ILE A 26 -14.30 -28.14 20.02
CA ILE A 26 -12.84 -28.03 20.18
C ILE A 26 -12.17 -27.92 18.80
N PHE A 27 -12.60 -28.74 17.85
CA PHE A 27 -12.09 -28.69 16.48
C PHE A 27 -12.40 -27.35 15.79
N GLY A 28 -13.61 -26.82 15.97
CA GLY A 28 -14.00 -25.50 15.46
C GLY A 28 -13.17 -24.36 16.05
N ILE A 29 -12.92 -24.39 17.36
CA ILE A 29 -12.06 -23.41 18.04
C ILE A 29 -10.63 -23.51 17.48
N TYR A 30 -10.07 -24.72 17.37
CA TYR A 30 -8.73 -24.93 16.83
C TYR A 30 -8.59 -24.40 15.41
N LEU A 31 -9.56 -24.70 14.54
CA LEU A 31 -9.56 -24.25 13.15
C LEU A 31 -9.72 -22.73 13.05
N SER A 32 -10.57 -22.12 13.88
CA SER A 32 -10.72 -20.67 13.96
C SER A 32 -9.43 -20.00 14.42
N THR A 33 -8.74 -20.55 15.42
CA THR A 33 -7.46 -20.03 15.89
C THR A 33 -6.41 -20.10 14.78
N LEU A 34 -6.31 -21.21 14.06
CA LEU A 34 -5.41 -21.34 12.90
C LEU A 34 -5.73 -20.30 11.82
N PHE A 35 -7.01 -20.05 11.53
CA PHE A 35 -7.42 -19.06 10.54
C PHE A 35 -7.01 -17.65 10.94
N VAL A 36 -7.22 -17.28 12.21
CA VAL A 36 -6.82 -15.97 12.76
C VAL A 36 -5.30 -15.82 12.72
N PHE A 37 -4.54 -16.82 13.15
CA PHE A 37 -3.06 -16.79 13.07
C PHE A 37 -2.55 -16.73 11.64
N SER A 38 -3.22 -17.39 10.68
CA SER A 38 -2.84 -17.34 9.26
C SER A 38 -3.10 -15.97 8.63
N ILE A 39 -4.12 -15.25 9.08
CA ILE A 39 -4.47 -13.92 8.55
C ILE A 39 -3.64 -12.82 9.21
N ILE A 40 -3.38 -12.93 10.52
CA ILE A 40 -2.80 -11.88 11.37
C ILE A 40 -1.30 -12.11 11.65
N GLY A 41 -0.76 -13.31 11.44
CA GLY A 41 0.66 -13.60 11.67
C GLY A 41 1.59 -12.72 10.83
N ASP A 42 2.87 -12.64 11.21
CA ASP A 42 3.89 -11.75 10.59
C ASP A 42 4.08 -11.91 9.06
N ARG A 43 3.54 -12.98 8.46
CA ARG A 43 3.51 -13.24 7.01
C ARG A 43 2.10 -13.29 6.42
N GLY A 44 1.11 -12.76 7.14
CA GLY A 44 -0.29 -12.76 6.74
C GLY A 44 -0.56 -11.85 5.55
N LEU A 45 -1.66 -12.12 4.86
CA LEU A 45 -2.11 -11.40 3.67
C LEU A 45 -2.11 -9.86 3.83
N TYR A 46 -2.41 -9.38 5.05
CA TYR A 46 -2.41 -7.96 5.36
C TYR A 46 -1.00 -7.33 5.31
N ALA A 47 0.01 -8.00 5.86
CA ALA A 47 1.39 -7.54 5.83
C ALA A 47 1.93 -7.51 4.40
N SER A 48 1.66 -8.58 3.64
CA SER A 48 2.01 -8.66 2.21
C SER A 48 1.33 -7.56 1.39
N TYR A 49 0.04 -7.27 1.64
CA TYR A 49 -0.68 -6.20 0.97
C TYR A 49 -0.11 -4.81 1.31
N LYS A 50 0.23 -4.57 2.57
CA LYS A 50 0.85 -3.31 3.01
C LYS A 50 2.21 -3.09 2.35
N ILE A 51 3.03 -4.13 2.24
CA ILE A 51 4.33 -4.08 1.56
C ILE A 51 4.15 -3.84 0.06
N TRP A 52 3.23 -4.57 -0.58
CA TRP A 52 2.93 -4.41 -1.99
C TRP A 52 2.45 -2.99 -2.32
N LYS A 53 1.54 -2.43 -1.51
CA LYS A 53 1.05 -1.06 -1.65
C LYS A 53 2.19 -0.04 -1.53
N ARG A 54 3.07 -0.20 -0.53
CA ARG A 54 4.24 0.68 -0.35
C ARG A 54 5.19 0.62 -1.53
N HIS A 55 5.51 -0.59 -2.00
CA HIS A 55 6.35 -0.80 -3.18
C HIS A 55 5.74 -0.13 -4.41
N HIS A 56 4.45 -0.32 -4.66
CA HIS A 56 3.77 0.28 -5.80
C HIS A 56 3.73 1.81 -5.75
N THR A 57 3.54 2.41 -4.56
CA THR A 57 3.65 3.86 -4.39
C THR A 57 5.06 4.36 -4.69
N LEU A 58 6.09 3.68 -4.18
CA LEU A 58 7.49 4.05 -4.41
C LEU A 58 7.87 3.94 -5.89
N VAL A 59 7.42 2.89 -6.59
CA VAL A 59 7.64 2.74 -8.03
C VAL A 59 7.01 3.89 -8.80
N LYS A 60 5.76 4.27 -8.48
CA LYS A 60 5.11 5.42 -9.11
C LYS A 60 5.87 6.72 -8.87
N GLN A 61 6.32 6.96 -7.64
CA GLN A 61 7.12 8.14 -7.31
C GLN A 61 8.44 8.18 -8.06
N ASN A 62 9.09 7.03 -8.23
CA ASN A 62 10.34 6.95 -8.96
C ASN A 62 10.12 7.24 -10.45
N GLN A 63 9.04 6.72 -11.04
CA GLN A 63 8.67 7.01 -12.43
C GLN A 63 8.37 8.51 -12.65
N THR A 64 7.67 9.15 -11.71
CA THR A 64 7.41 10.59 -11.80
C THR A 64 8.70 11.41 -11.69
N LEU A 65 9.60 11.02 -10.78
CA LEU A 65 10.89 11.69 -10.61
C LEU A 65 11.81 11.49 -11.83
N GLU A 66 11.84 10.30 -12.42
CA GLU A 66 12.59 10.05 -13.66
C GLU A 66 12.06 10.87 -14.83
N ALA A 67 10.74 11.01 -14.96
CA ALA A 67 10.13 11.86 -15.97
C ALA A 67 10.52 13.35 -15.76
N GLU A 68 10.49 13.82 -14.52
CA GLU A 68 10.87 15.18 -14.16
C GLU A 68 12.37 15.45 -14.40
N ILE A 69 13.24 14.51 -14.04
CA ILE A 69 14.68 14.59 -14.34
C ILE A 69 14.92 14.67 -15.85
N ASN A 70 14.22 13.85 -16.64
CA ASN A 70 14.36 13.88 -18.09
C ASN A 70 13.86 15.20 -18.69
N HIS A 71 12.75 15.74 -18.19
CA HIS A 71 12.24 17.05 -18.58
C HIS A 71 13.24 18.16 -18.25
N LEU A 72 13.73 18.23 -17.01
CA LEU A 72 14.72 19.23 -16.58
C LEU A 72 16.03 19.09 -17.35
N ARG A 73 16.47 17.87 -17.68
CA ARG A 73 17.66 17.65 -18.51
C ARG A 73 17.47 18.19 -19.92
N GLN A 74 16.29 18.01 -20.51
CA GLN A 74 15.96 18.59 -21.81
C GLN A 74 15.95 20.12 -21.75
N GLU A 75 15.34 20.71 -20.73
CA GLU A 75 15.37 22.16 -20.51
C GLU A 75 16.81 22.68 -20.35
N VAL A 76 17.61 22.07 -19.48
CA VAL A 76 19.01 22.45 -19.27
C VAL A 76 19.83 22.31 -20.56
N HIS A 77 19.57 21.30 -21.39
CA HIS A 77 20.22 21.14 -22.68
C HIS A 77 19.83 22.28 -23.64
N LEU A 78 18.55 22.64 -23.71
CA LEU A 78 18.06 23.77 -24.51
C LEU A 78 18.68 25.10 -24.04
N TYR A 79 18.72 25.34 -22.72
CA TYR A 79 19.36 26.52 -22.17
C TYR A 79 20.87 26.54 -22.44
N ARG A 80 21.59 25.41 -22.28
CA ARG A 80 23.04 25.36 -22.46
C ARG A 80 23.51 25.51 -23.91
N HIS A 81 22.71 25.12 -24.89
CA HIS A 81 23.10 25.17 -26.30
C HIS A 81 22.64 26.43 -27.03
N ASP A 82 21.77 27.23 -26.43
CA ASP A 82 21.28 28.47 -27.02
C ASP A 82 21.47 29.66 -26.07
N LYS A 83 22.58 30.39 -26.24
CA LYS A 83 22.92 31.59 -25.45
C LYS A 83 21.81 32.65 -25.48
N ARG A 84 21.02 32.71 -26.57
CA ARG A 84 19.88 33.63 -26.70
C ARG A 84 18.74 33.29 -25.75
N THR A 85 18.56 32.00 -25.44
CA THR A 85 17.49 31.50 -24.58
C THR A 85 17.78 31.77 -23.10
N ILE A 86 19.05 31.68 -22.69
CA ILE A 86 19.52 32.10 -21.35
C ILE A 86 19.30 33.61 -21.16
N GLU A 87 19.67 34.42 -22.15
CA GLU A 87 19.53 35.87 -22.07
C GLU A 87 18.06 36.30 -22.00
N LYS A 88 17.18 35.66 -22.79
CA LYS A 88 15.73 35.91 -22.74
C LYS A 88 15.12 35.54 -21.37
N TYR A 89 15.46 34.38 -20.83
CA TYR A 89 14.96 33.95 -19.52
C TYR A 89 15.48 34.85 -18.39
N ALA A 90 16.74 35.27 -18.43
CA ALA A 90 17.31 36.19 -17.44
C ALA A 90 16.61 37.58 -17.50
N ARG A 91 16.29 38.07 -18.70
CA ARG A 91 15.53 39.31 -18.90
C ARG A 91 14.10 39.21 -18.33
N GLU A 92 13.40 38.11 -18.58
CA GLU A 92 12.02 37.92 -18.13
C GLU A 92 11.90 37.59 -16.62
N ALA A 93 12.79 36.76 -16.08
CA ALA A 93 12.71 36.29 -14.69
C ALA A 93 13.32 37.28 -13.67
N PHE A 94 14.31 38.06 -14.08
CA PHE A 94 15.04 38.96 -13.18
C PHE A 94 14.94 40.44 -13.57
N ASN A 95 14.15 40.79 -14.60
CA ASN A 95 14.06 42.17 -15.11
C ASN A 95 15.46 42.76 -15.42
N MET A 96 16.41 41.91 -15.79
CA MET A 96 17.80 42.32 -16.04
C MET A 96 17.89 42.97 -17.43
N GLN A 97 18.40 44.20 -17.49
CA GLN A 97 18.66 44.93 -18.74
C GLN A 97 20.02 44.53 -19.34
N GLY A 98 20.13 44.60 -20.66
CA GLY A 98 21.42 44.51 -21.35
C GLY A 98 22.27 45.76 -21.12
N ASP A 99 23.59 45.65 -21.30
CA ASP A 99 24.52 46.77 -21.15
C ASP A 99 24.07 47.99 -21.97
N GLY A 100 23.59 49.04 -21.29
CA GLY A 100 23.23 50.33 -21.89
C GLY A 100 21.76 50.78 -21.77
N GLU A 101 20.85 50.02 -21.17
CA GLU A 101 19.45 50.46 -21.01
C GLU A 101 19.16 51.09 -19.63
N ILE A 102 18.33 52.14 -19.59
CA ILE A 102 18.00 52.92 -18.38
C ILE A 102 16.58 52.54 -17.91
N GLN A 103 16.44 52.22 -16.62
CA GLN A 103 15.16 51.86 -16.00
C GLN A 103 14.42 53.11 -15.50
N VAL A 104 13.23 53.41 -16.05
CA VAL A 104 12.35 54.46 -15.51
C VAL A 104 11.41 53.82 -14.50
N VAL A 105 11.76 53.95 -13.21
CA VAL A 105 10.89 53.53 -12.10
C VAL A 105 9.93 54.67 -11.81
N PHE A 106 8.65 54.51 -12.16
CA PHE A 106 7.60 55.41 -11.69
C PHE A 106 7.24 55.03 -10.24
N LYS A 107 7.43 55.97 -9.32
CA LYS A 107 7.00 55.87 -7.92
C LYS A 107 5.61 56.44 -7.75
#